data_AF-A0A9N9L358-F1
#
_entry.id   AF-A0A9N9L358-F1
#
_cell.length_a   1.000
_cell.length_b   1.000
_cell.length_c   1.000
_cell.angle_alpha   90.00
_cell.angle_beta   90.00
_cell.angle_gamma   90.00
#
_symmetry.space_group_name_H-M   'P 1'
#
loop_
_entity.id
_entity.type
_entity.pdbx_description
1 polymer ?
#
loop_
_entity_poly.entity_id
_entity_poly.type
_entity_poly.pdbx_seq_one_letter_code
_entity_poly.pdbx_strand_id
1 'polypeptide(L)'
;MSKLQTIQFTSAHLPYGTPSEEHPLTNPVKLLLCQHAADNTFTNPNFLLIHAHKNPFDEYQAPMFAMLTASSDDSVRPSADPLKKTFWMKTYSENKGILEQLEAQNILKRTGEKVNQGYVTLIGVETVLQRGQWSETCHGCGRLEQLDSVKPRMMRCGKCKDRYYCNKECQAAGWPAHKEDCKRICRVLAL
;
A
#
# COMPACT_ATOMS: atom_id res chain seq x y z
N MET A 1 17.37 8.16 7.22
CA MET A 1 16.33 7.60 8.10
C MET A 1 14.99 8.03 7.54
N SER A 2 14.17 7.09 7.08
CA SER A 2 12.94 7.41 6.37
C SER A 2 11.75 7.23 7.29
N LYS A 3 11.13 8.33 7.74
CA LYS A 3 9.93 8.27 8.58
C LYS A 3 8.74 7.83 7.72
N LEU A 4 7.85 7.00 8.27
CA LEU A 4 6.57 6.69 7.64
C LEU A 4 5.82 7.98 7.31
N GLN A 5 5.33 8.09 6.09
CA GLN A 5 4.59 9.24 5.62
C GLN A 5 3.10 9.05 5.91
N THR A 6 2.61 9.77 6.90
CA THR A 6 1.16 9.85 7.17
C THR A 6 0.47 10.72 6.13
N ILE A 7 -0.70 10.28 5.72
CA ILE A 7 -1.58 10.91 4.74
C ILE A 7 -2.76 11.49 5.51
N GLN A 8 -3.11 12.75 5.25
CA GLN A 8 -4.32 13.37 5.76
C GLN A 8 -5.41 13.24 4.70
N PHE A 9 -6.42 12.42 4.97
CA PHE A 9 -7.52 12.20 4.05
C PHE A 9 -8.75 12.99 4.46
N THR A 10 -9.28 13.77 3.52
CA THR A 10 -10.45 14.63 3.71
C THR A 10 -11.63 14.03 2.94
N SER A 11 -12.79 13.94 3.59
CA SER A 11 -14.05 13.53 2.96
C SER A 11 -15.18 14.42 3.46
N ALA A 12 -16.05 14.86 2.55
CA ALA A 12 -17.21 15.69 2.88
C ALA A 12 -18.23 14.97 3.78
N HIS A 13 -18.19 13.64 3.82
CA HIS A 13 -19.08 12.83 4.65
C HIS A 13 -18.56 12.64 6.09
N LEU A 14 -17.32 13.04 6.38
CA LEU A 14 -16.74 12.92 7.72
C LEU A 14 -16.86 14.24 8.49
N PRO A 15 -17.24 14.21 9.77
CA PRO A 15 -17.38 15.40 10.60
C PRO A 15 -16.01 16.02 10.90
N TYR A 16 -15.98 17.33 11.13
CA TYR A 16 -14.80 18.02 11.65
C TYR A 16 -14.81 18.04 13.18
N GLY A 17 -13.64 17.95 13.82
CA GLY A 17 -13.50 18.05 15.28
C GLY A 17 -12.69 16.91 15.90
N THR A 18 -12.90 16.69 17.20
CA THR A 18 -12.35 15.55 17.94
C THR A 18 -13.28 14.34 17.80
N PRO A 19 -12.75 13.12 17.57
CA PRO A 19 -13.55 11.90 17.58
C PRO A 19 -14.40 11.74 18.86
N SER A 20 -15.61 11.21 18.71
CA SER A 20 -16.53 10.83 19.80
C SER A 20 -17.19 9.48 19.53
N GLU A 21 -17.98 8.96 20.47
CA GLU A 21 -18.77 7.74 20.25
C GLU A 21 -19.81 7.91 19.13
N GLU A 22 -20.44 9.08 19.00
CA GLU A 22 -21.36 9.35 17.88
C GLU A 22 -20.61 9.53 16.56
N HIS A 23 -19.40 10.08 16.62
CA HIS A 23 -18.58 10.47 15.47
C HIS A 23 -17.16 9.90 15.58
N PRO A 24 -16.99 8.59 15.36
CA PRO A 24 -15.73 7.92 15.65
C PRO A 24 -14.58 8.41 14.77
N LEU A 25 -14.84 8.89 13.56
CA LEU A 25 -13.80 9.40 12.65
C LEU A 25 -14.05 10.86 12.32
N THR A 26 -12.95 11.60 12.16
CA THR A 26 -13.00 13.04 11.90
C THR A 26 -12.16 13.40 10.69
N ASN A 27 -12.45 14.57 10.13
CA ASN A 27 -11.73 15.15 9.03
C ASN A 27 -10.61 16.08 9.55
N PRO A 28 -9.35 15.91 9.10
CA PRO A 28 -8.84 14.84 8.25
C PRO A 28 -8.54 13.53 9.01
N VAL A 29 -8.71 12.39 8.33
CA VAL A 29 -8.33 11.07 8.82
C VAL A 29 -6.85 10.84 8.55
N LYS A 30 -6.13 10.35 9.57
CA LYS A 30 -4.71 9.95 9.44
C LYS A 30 -4.60 8.54 8.89
N LEU A 31 -4.04 8.42 7.68
CA LEU A 31 -3.85 7.15 6.97
C LEU A 31 -2.37 6.90 6.67
N LEU A 32 -2.04 5.66 6.32
CA LEU A 32 -0.75 5.27 5.75
C LEU A 32 -1.00 4.54 4.43
N LEU A 33 -0.09 4.74 3.46
CA LEU A 33 0.03 3.82 2.35
C LEU A 33 0.61 2.50 2.87
N CYS A 34 0.08 1.37 2.42
CA CYS A 34 0.52 0.05 2.84
C CYS A 34 0.65 -0.86 1.64
N GLN A 35 1.79 -1.54 1.50
CA GLN A 35 1.93 -2.63 0.54
C GLN A 35 1.41 -3.93 1.18
N HIS A 36 0.36 -4.51 0.61
CA HIS A 36 -0.29 -5.70 1.11
C HIS A 36 0.25 -6.98 0.45
N ALA A 37 0.32 -8.05 1.25
CA ALA A 37 0.91 -9.32 0.86
C ALA A 37 -0.01 -10.20 -0.01
N ALA A 38 -1.34 -10.08 0.14
CA ALA A 38 -2.29 -10.97 -0.53
C ALA A 38 -2.53 -10.62 -2.00
N ASP A 39 -2.70 -11.68 -2.80
CA ASP A 39 -3.21 -11.68 -4.18
C ASP A 39 -2.42 -10.86 -5.19
N ASN A 40 -1.09 -10.79 -5.02
CA ASN A 40 -0.23 -10.24 -6.06
C ASN A 40 -0.23 -11.15 -7.29
N THR A 41 -1.15 -10.90 -8.22
CA THR A 41 -0.83 -11.10 -9.62
C THR A 41 0.38 -10.21 -9.90
N PHE A 42 1.44 -10.81 -10.38
CA PHE A 42 2.76 -10.21 -10.57
C PHE A 42 2.81 -8.86 -11.29
N THR A 43 1.76 -8.57 -12.04
CA THR A 43 1.57 -7.36 -12.83
C THR A 43 1.25 -6.15 -11.97
N ASN A 44 0.81 -6.35 -10.72
CA ASN A 44 0.27 -5.27 -9.92
C ASN A 44 0.53 -5.42 -8.41
N PRO A 45 1.47 -4.66 -7.80
CA PRO A 45 1.66 -4.71 -6.36
C PRO A 45 0.40 -4.17 -5.65
N ASN A 46 -0.06 -4.92 -4.66
CA ASN A 46 -1.25 -4.57 -3.90
C ASN A 46 -0.97 -3.44 -2.90
N PHE A 47 -1.63 -2.30 -3.07
CA PHE A 47 -1.55 -1.13 -2.22
C PHE A 47 -2.90 -0.76 -1.62
N LEU A 48 -2.88 -0.46 -0.32
CA LEU A 48 -4.03 -0.08 0.49
C LEU A 48 -3.76 1.26 1.17
N LEU A 49 -4.82 1.96 1.52
CA LEU A 49 -4.81 2.93 2.61
C LEU A 49 -5.31 2.25 3.88
N ILE A 50 -4.56 2.43 4.96
CA ILE A 50 -4.87 1.87 6.27
C ILE A 50 -4.93 3.00 7.29
N HIS A 51 -5.67 2.81 8.37
CA HIS A 51 -5.66 3.76 9.48
C HIS A 51 -4.28 3.78 10.16
N ALA A 52 -3.77 4.99 10.40
CA ALA A 52 -2.46 5.16 11.04
C ALA A 52 -2.47 4.73 12.51
N HIS A 53 -3.62 4.71 13.17
CA HIS A 53 -3.77 4.34 14.57
C HIS A 53 -5.12 3.65 14.79
N LYS A 54 -5.23 2.82 15.83
CA LYS A 54 -6.52 2.30 16.30
C LYS A 54 -7.36 3.46 16.83
N ASN A 55 -8.62 3.51 16.45
CA ASN A 55 -9.57 4.43 17.05
C ASN A 55 -10.12 3.87 18.38
N PRO A 56 -9.98 4.58 19.51
CA PRO A 56 -10.55 4.12 20.78
C PRO A 56 -12.10 4.20 20.81
N PHE A 57 -12.72 4.98 19.92
CA PHE A 57 -14.18 5.15 19.86
C PHE A 57 -14.88 4.21 18.88
N ASP A 58 -14.12 3.40 18.12
CA ASP A 58 -14.65 2.42 17.19
C ASP A 58 -13.80 1.16 17.21
N GLU A 59 -14.24 0.18 18.01
CA GLU A 59 -13.56 -1.11 18.11
C GLU A 59 -13.73 -1.98 16.86
N TYR A 60 -14.72 -1.68 16.01
CA TYR A 60 -15.03 -2.38 14.78
C TYR A 60 -14.34 -1.76 13.56
N GLN A 61 -13.63 -0.64 13.75
CA GLN A 61 -12.89 0.02 12.69
C GLN A 61 -11.91 -0.97 12.03
N ALA A 62 -12.19 -1.31 10.77
CA ALA A 62 -11.30 -2.14 9.99
C ALA A 62 -9.95 -1.42 9.80
N PRO A 63 -8.80 -2.11 9.91
CA PRO A 63 -7.50 -1.49 9.67
C PRO A 63 -7.36 -0.90 8.26
N MET A 64 -8.06 -1.48 7.27
CA MET A 64 -8.08 -1.03 5.89
C MET A 64 -9.17 0.03 5.69
N PHE A 65 -8.76 1.20 5.21
CA PHE A 65 -9.65 2.29 4.81
C PHE A 65 -10.07 2.16 3.34
N ALA A 66 -9.11 1.88 2.45
CA ALA A 66 -9.35 1.75 1.02
C ALA A 66 -8.38 0.76 0.36
N MET A 67 -8.88 -0.07 -0.54
CA MET A 67 -8.09 -0.89 -1.46
C MET A 67 -7.79 -0.04 -2.70
N LEU A 68 -6.54 0.27 -3.03
CA LEU A 68 -6.22 1.14 -4.18
C LEU A 68 -5.99 0.34 -5.46
N THR A 69 -5.27 -0.77 -5.35
CA THR A 69 -4.89 -1.61 -6.50
C THR A 69 -6.10 -2.34 -7.07
N ALA A 70 -6.17 -2.43 -8.41
CA ALA A 70 -7.17 -3.21 -9.14
C ALA A 70 -6.51 -4.38 -9.89
N SER A 71 -7.10 -5.57 -9.87
CA SER A 71 -6.55 -6.71 -10.62
C SER A 71 -6.63 -6.46 -12.13
N SER A 72 -5.51 -6.62 -12.84
CA SER A 72 -5.41 -6.51 -14.29
C SER A 72 -4.40 -7.50 -14.85
N ASP A 73 -4.71 -8.06 -16.02
CA ASP A 73 -3.78 -8.90 -16.79
C ASP A 73 -2.67 -8.06 -17.43
N ASP A 74 -2.95 -6.77 -17.70
CA ASP A 74 -1.96 -5.81 -18.17
C ASP A 74 -1.07 -5.32 -17.02
N SER A 75 0.21 -5.09 -17.31
CA SER A 75 1.14 -4.45 -16.37
C SER A 75 1.30 -2.98 -16.70
N VAL A 76 1.39 -2.13 -15.67
CA VAL A 76 1.92 -0.77 -15.84
C VAL A 76 3.41 -0.87 -16.13
N ARG A 77 3.93 0.00 -17.00
CA ARG A 77 5.38 0.06 -17.22
C ARG A 77 6.12 0.25 -15.88
N PRO A 78 7.15 -0.56 -15.57
CA PRO A 78 7.96 -0.36 -14.37
C PRO A 78 8.65 1.00 -14.36
N SER A 79 8.82 1.56 -13.17
CA SER A 79 9.65 2.76 -13.00
C SER A 79 11.09 2.47 -13.41
N ALA A 80 11.78 3.48 -13.96
CA ALA A 80 13.22 3.43 -14.14
C ALA A 80 13.98 3.43 -12.80
N ASP A 81 13.34 3.89 -11.73
CA ASP A 81 13.85 3.78 -10.37
C ASP A 81 13.37 2.46 -9.74
N PRO A 82 14.26 1.49 -9.49
CA PRO A 82 13.89 0.18 -8.96
C PRO A 82 13.33 0.22 -7.53
N LEU A 83 13.41 1.38 -6.85
CA LEU A 83 12.84 1.57 -5.52
C LEU A 83 11.39 2.02 -5.55
N LYS A 84 10.90 2.50 -6.70
CA LYS A 84 9.51 2.92 -6.87
C LYS A 84 8.64 1.78 -7.35
N LYS A 85 7.36 1.83 -7.00
CA LYS A 85 6.37 0.85 -7.42
C LYS A 85 5.39 1.50 -8.38
N THR A 86 5.16 0.87 -9.51
CA THR A 86 4.06 1.22 -10.43
C THR A 86 2.96 0.19 -10.33
N PHE A 87 1.71 0.64 -10.40
CA PHE A 87 0.53 -0.21 -10.24
C PHE A 87 -0.71 0.42 -10.88
N TRP A 88 -1.68 -0.42 -11.27
CA TRP A 88 -2.99 0.05 -11.71
C TRP A 88 -3.85 0.37 -10.49
N MET A 89 -4.28 1.62 -10.37
CA MET A 89 -5.20 2.09 -9.33
C MET A 89 -6.62 2.18 -9.86
N LYS A 90 -7.60 1.70 -9.08
CA LYS A 90 -9.01 2.04 -9.29
C LYS A 90 -9.30 3.42 -8.67
N THR A 91 -9.76 4.36 -9.49
CA THR A 91 -10.05 5.76 -9.10
C THR A 91 -11.54 6.09 -9.16
N TYR A 92 -12.39 5.07 -9.11
CA TYR A 92 -13.85 5.15 -9.21
C TYR A 92 -14.51 4.63 -7.93
N SER A 93 -15.85 4.71 -7.86
CA SER A 93 -16.65 4.24 -6.72
C SER A 93 -16.12 4.76 -5.37
N GLU A 94 -15.77 3.88 -4.43
CA GLU A 94 -15.26 4.19 -3.10
C GLU A 94 -13.92 4.95 -3.11
N ASN A 95 -13.18 4.90 -4.22
CA ASN A 95 -11.90 5.57 -4.39
C ASN A 95 -11.97 6.90 -5.16
N LYS A 96 -13.17 7.36 -5.50
CA LYS A 96 -13.34 8.63 -6.21
C LYS A 96 -12.72 9.78 -5.41
N GLY A 97 -11.82 10.54 -6.04
CA GLY A 97 -11.14 11.69 -5.40
C GLY A 97 -9.94 11.33 -4.52
N ILE A 98 -9.64 10.04 -4.30
CA ILE A 98 -8.51 9.63 -3.47
C ILE A 98 -7.17 9.94 -4.18
N LEU A 99 -7.06 9.65 -5.49
CA LEU A 99 -5.81 9.84 -6.21
C LEU A 99 -5.35 11.30 -6.19
N GLU A 100 -6.28 12.24 -6.38
CA GLU A 100 -6.02 13.68 -6.34
C GLU A 100 -5.46 14.12 -4.97
N GLN A 101 -6.01 13.58 -3.87
CA GLN A 101 -5.50 13.87 -2.52
C GLN A 101 -4.13 13.24 -2.26
N LEU A 102 -3.85 12.07 -2.84
CA LEU A 102 -2.55 11.41 -2.74
C LEU A 102 -1.47 12.15 -3.56
N GLU A 103 -1.81 12.68 -4.73
CA GLU A 103 -0.92 13.53 -5.52
C GLU A 103 -0.61 14.85 -4.82
N ALA A 104 -1.63 15.52 -4.28
CA ALA A 104 -1.46 16.77 -3.53
C ALA A 104 -0.53 16.63 -2.32
N GLN A 105 -0.42 15.40 -1.78
CA GLN A 105 0.46 15.08 -0.66
C GLN A 105 1.77 14.39 -1.06
N ASN A 106 2.10 14.37 -2.36
CA ASN A 106 3.31 13.73 -2.90
C ASN A 106 3.47 12.25 -2.50
N ILE A 107 2.37 11.51 -2.48
CA ILE A 107 2.36 10.07 -2.18
C ILE A 107 2.44 9.26 -3.47
N LEU A 108 1.58 9.60 -4.43
CA LEU A 108 1.50 8.96 -5.76
C LEU A 108 1.58 10.03 -6.85
N LYS A 109 1.89 9.60 -8.07
CA LYS A 109 1.72 10.39 -9.29
C LYS A 109 1.22 9.51 -10.43
N ARG A 110 0.50 10.07 -11.40
CA ARG A 110 0.13 9.36 -12.63
C ARG A 110 1.36 9.09 -13.51
N THR A 111 1.38 7.91 -14.15
CA THR A 111 2.36 7.59 -15.20
C THR A 111 1.94 8.12 -16.58
N GLY A 112 0.65 8.44 -16.73
CA GLY A 112 0.01 8.77 -18.01
C GLY A 112 -0.64 7.56 -18.68
N GLU A 113 -0.32 6.35 -18.24
CA GLU A 113 -0.92 5.12 -18.75
C GLU A 113 -2.34 4.91 -18.21
N LYS A 114 -3.20 4.34 -19.06
CA LYS A 114 -4.59 4.01 -18.74
C LYS A 114 -4.95 2.70 -19.43
N VAL A 115 -5.78 1.89 -18.79
CA VAL A 115 -6.37 0.69 -19.39
C VAL A 115 -7.86 0.65 -19.10
N ASN A 116 -8.65 0.26 -20.09
CA ASN A 116 -10.08 0.04 -19.92
C ASN A 116 -10.32 -1.44 -19.61
N GLN A 117 -11.01 -1.71 -18.50
CA GLN A 117 -11.38 -3.05 -18.07
C GLN A 117 -12.90 -3.11 -17.93
N GLY A 118 -13.57 -3.53 -19.00
CA GLY A 118 -15.04 -3.42 -19.10
C GLY A 118 -15.48 -1.95 -19.09
N TYR A 119 -16.29 -1.56 -18.10
CA TYR A 119 -16.84 -0.21 -17.96
C TYR A 119 -16.00 0.75 -17.11
N VAL A 120 -14.85 0.28 -16.59
CA VAL A 120 -13.98 1.10 -15.75
C VAL A 120 -12.65 1.39 -16.44
N THR A 121 -12.08 2.55 -16.15
CA THR A 121 -10.71 2.90 -16.56
C THR A 121 -9.81 2.82 -15.33
N LEU A 122 -8.77 2.00 -15.42
CA LEU A 122 -7.70 1.97 -14.43
C LEU A 122 -6.62 2.98 -14.81
N ILE A 123 -6.03 3.61 -13.79
CA ILE A 123 -5.00 4.63 -13.97
C ILE A 123 -3.66 4.08 -13.49
N GLY A 124 -2.65 4.16 -14.36
CA GLY A 124 -1.28 3.80 -14.00
C GLY A 124 -0.72 4.86 -13.07
N VAL A 125 -0.27 4.43 -11.89
CA VAL A 125 0.33 5.32 -10.89
C VAL A 125 1.70 4.81 -10.46
N GLU A 126 2.57 5.72 -10.04
CA GLU A 126 3.88 5.46 -9.46
C GLU A 126 3.93 6.00 -8.03
N THR A 127 4.51 5.25 -7.10
CA THR A 127 4.84 5.76 -5.77
C THR A 127 5.90 6.85 -5.85
N VAL A 128 5.62 8.01 -5.27
CA VAL A 128 6.63 9.07 -5.06
C VAL A 128 7.48 8.76 -3.83
N LEU A 129 6.88 8.07 -2.86
CA LEU A 129 7.52 7.59 -1.65
C LEU A 129 8.72 6.67 -1.92
N GLN A 130 9.74 6.80 -1.07
CA GLN A 130 10.90 5.93 -1.00
C GLN A 130 10.65 4.73 -0.08
N ARG A 131 11.49 3.71 -0.19
CA ARG A 131 11.39 2.51 0.65
C ARG A 131 11.44 2.88 2.14
N GLY A 132 10.48 2.35 2.92
CA GLY A 132 10.34 2.63 4.35
C GLY A 132 9.53 3.89 4.68
N GLN A 133 9.00 4.61 3.69
CA GLN A 133 8.02 5.69 3.91
C GLN A 133 6.57 5.18 3.94
N TRP A 134 6.34 3.90 3.66
CA TRP A 134 5.03 3.26 3.75
C TRP A 134 5.09 2.03 4.66
N SER A 135 3.92 1.57 5.08
CA SER A 135 3.76 0.37 5.91
C SER A 135 3.84 -0.91 5.08
N GLU A 136 4.21 -2.00 5.75
CA GLU A 136 4.38 -3.31 5.11
C GLU A 136 3.54 -4.36 5.84
N THR A 137 3.27 -5.46 5.16
CA THR A 137 2.59 -6.62 5.75
C THR A 137 3.49 -7.85 5.72
N CYS A 138 3.40 -8.66 6.77
CA CYS A 138 4.07 -9.94 6.84
C CYS A 138 3.55 -10.87 5.74
N HIS A 139 4.43 -11.35 4.87
CA HIS A 139 4.06 -12.31 3.82
C HIS A 139 3.78 -13.73 4.34
N GLY A 140 4.05 -14.00 5.64
CA GLY A 140 3.78 -15.29 6.26
C GLY A 140 2.49 -15.35 7.08
N CYS A 141 2.15 -14.27 7.79
CA CYS A 141 0.99 -14.23 8.70
C CYS A 141 0.04 -13.06 8.47
N GLY A 142 0.30 -12.20 7.49
CA GLY A 142 -0.54 -11.03 7.18
C GLY A 142 -0.44 -9.88 8.19
N ARG A 143 0.31 -10.04 9.30
CA ARG A 143 0.47 -8.97 10.29
C ARG A 143 0.93 -7.69 9.61
N LEU A 144 0.20 -6.61 9.85
CA LEU A 144 0.53 -5.28 9.40
C LEU A 144 1.55 -4.64 10.32
N GLU A 145 2.55 -3.96 9.76
CA GLU A 145 3.58 -3.31 10.54
C GLU A 145 3.94 -1.94 9.97
N GLN A 146 3.92 -0.97 10.88
CA GLN A 146 4.51 0.33 10.70
C GLN A 146 6.02 0.21 10.95
N LEU A 147 6.80 0.15 9.89
CA LEU A 147 8.24 -0.03 10.00
C LEU A 147 8.91 1.25 10.51
N ASP A 148 9.44 1.19 11.72
CA ASP A 148 10.36 2.20 12.24
C ASP A 148 11.71 2.11 11.52
N SER A 149 12.22 3.24 11.05
CA SER A 149 13.50 3.33 10.33
C SER A 149 14.76 3.04 11.17
N VAL A 150 14.64 3.04 12.49
CA VAL A 150 15.76 2.84 13.43
C VAL A 150 15.88 1.38 13.86
N LYS A 151 14.74 0.72 14.13
CA LYS A 151 14.68 -0.71 14.47
C LYS A 151 13.50 -1.37 13.75
N PRO A 152 13.68 -1.80 12.50
CA PRO A 152 12.62 -2.51 11.80
C PRO A 152 12.30 -3.82 12.54
N ARG A 153 11.04 -3.99 12.94
CA ARG A 153 10.53 -5.20 13.62
C ARG A 153 10.28 -6.37 12.67
N MET A 154 10.41 -6.14 11.37
CA MET A 154 10.31 -7.16 10.33
C MET A 154 11.64 -7.35 9.62
N MET A 155 11.95 -8.60 9.31
CA MET A 155 13.03 -8.98 8.44
C MET A 155 12.58 -8.98 6.98
N ARG A 156 13.53 -8.74 6.07
CA ARG A 156 13.30 -8.84 4.63
C ARG A 156 13.79 -10.16 4.09
N CYS A 157 13.20 -10.62 3.00
CA CYS A 157 13.78 -11.72 2.22
C CYS A 157 15.22 -11.36 1.83
N GLY A 158 16.20 -12.19 2.21
CA GLY A 158 17.61 -11.92 1.94
C GLY A 158 17.95 -11.87 0.44
N LYS A 159 17.13 -12.52 -0.40
CA LYS A 159 17.35 -12.62 -1.85
C LYS A 159 16.76 -11.44 -2.61
N CYS A 160 15.44 -11.25 -2.58
CA CYS A 160 14.79 -10.17 -3.34
C CYS A 160 14.73 -8.83 -2.61
N LYS A 161 14.90 -8.83 -1.28
CA LYS A 161 14.78 -7.66 -0.39
C LYS A 161 13.44 -6.93 -0.45
N ASP A 162 12.43 -7.48 -1.10
CA ASP A 162 11.13 -6.85 -1.34
C ASP A 162 10.06 -7.29 -0.33
N ARG A 163 10.02 -8.57 0.02
CA ARG A 163 9.03 -9.10 0.97
C ARG A 163 9.49 -9.00 2.42
N TYR A 164 8.55 -8.67 3.30
CA TYR A 164 8.74 -8.55 4.74
C TYR A 164 8.11 -9.71 5.51
N TYR A 165 8.74 -10.07 6.62
CA TYR A 165 8.33 -11.15 7.51
C TYR A 165 8.57 -10.73 8.95
N CYS A 166 7.69 -11.13 9.86
CA CYS A 166 7.92 -10.90 11.30
C CYS A 166 9.19 -11.60 11.78
N ASN A 167 9.43 -12.82 11.31
CA ASN A 167 10.50 -13.70 11.76
C ASN A 167 10.78 -14.80 10.71
N LYS A 168 11.75 -15.68 11.00
CA LYS A 168 12.16 -16.76 10.10
C LYS A 168 11.06 -17.79 9.90
N GLU A 169 10.22 -18.01 10.90
CA GLU A 169 9.09 -18.92 10.85
C GLU A 169 8.05 -18.42 9.84
N CYS A 170 7.71 -17.13 9.89
CA CYS A 170 6.86 -16.48 8.89
C CYS A 170 7.49 -16.51 7.50
N GLN A 171 8.82 -16.36 7.39
CA GLN A 171 9.52 -16.47 6.10
C GLN A 171 9.40 -17.88 5.51
N ALA A 172 9.59 -18.92 6.32
CA ALA A 172 9.43 -20.30 5.89
C ALA A 172 7.98 -20.61 5.50
N ALA A 173 7.01 -20.15 6.29
CA ALA A 173 5.59 -20.33 6.03
C ALA A 173 5.12 -19.61 4.74
N GLY A 174 5.60 -18.39 4.49
CA GLY A 174 5.28 -17.63 3.28
C GLY A 174 6.09 -18.04 2.04
N TRP A 175 7.12 -18.89 2.18
CA TRP A 175 8.01 -19.26 1.09
C TRP A 175 7.31 -19.96 -0.09
N PRO A 176 6.36 -20.89 0.09
CA PRO A 176 5.68 -21.54 -1.03
C PRO A 176 5.00 -20.54 -1.98
N ALA A 177 4.32 -19.53 -1.42
CA ALA A 177 3.71 -18.45 -2.21
C ALA A 177 4.76 -17.47 -2.77
N HIS A 178 5.81 -17.19 -2.01
CA HIS A 178 6.84 -16.23 -2.42
C HIS A 178 7.88 -16.80 -3.41
N LYS A 179 8.10 -18.12 -3.51
CA LYS A 179 9.28 -18.69 -4.21
C LYS A 179 9.41 -18.24 -5.66
N GLU A 180 8.33 -18.37 -6.44
CA GLU A 180 8.32 -17.92 -7.83
C GLU A 180 8.38 -16.39 -7.92
N ASP A 181 7.82 -15.72 -6.91
CA ASP A 181 7.85 -14.27 -6.82
C ASP A 181 9.23 -13.69 -6.58
N CYS A 182 9.95 -14.30 -5.65
CA CYS A 182 11.33 -13.99 -5.35
C CYS A 182 12.20 -14.06 -6.60
N LYS A 183 12.05 -15.11 -7.43
CA LYS A 183 12.85 -15.27 -8.66
C LYS A 183 12.59 -14.13 -9.64
N ARG A 184 11.32 -13.76 -9.85
CA ARG A 184 10.95 -12.70 -10.80
C ARG A 184 11.36 -11.33 -10.33
N ILE A 185 11.09 -10.99 -9.06
CA ILE A 185 11.55 -9.73 -8.47
C ILE A 185 13.06 -9.59 -8.61
N CYS A 186 13.82 -10.66 -8.35
CA CYS A 186 15.28 -10.61 -8.52
C CYS A 186 15.70 -10.38 -9.97
N ARG A 187 14.95 -10.82 -10.97
CA ARG A 187 15.25 -10.53 -12.38
C ARG A 187 15.00 -9.07 -12.74
N VAL A 188 13.94 -8.48 -12.18
CA VAL A 188 13.56 -7.08 -12.44
C VAL A 188 14.44 -6.10 -11.66
N LEU A 189 14.81 -6.44 -10.42
CA LEU A 189 15.64 -5.61 -9.54
C LEU A 189 17.15 -5.87 -9.70
N ALA A 190 17.56 -6.87 -10.48
CA ALA A 190 18.97 -7.05 -10.83
C ALA A 190 19.38 -5.98 -11.84
N LEU A 191 19.89 -4.88 -11.31
CA LEU A 191 20.95 -4.09 -11.93
C LEU A 191 22.26 -4.88 -11.82
#